data_AF-A0A2K3KSN6-F1
#
_entry.id   AF-A0A2K3KSN6-F1
#
_cell.length_a   1.000
_cell.length_b   1.000
_cell.length_c   1.000
_cell.angle_alpha   90.00
_cell.angle_beta   90.00
_cell.angle_gamma   90.00
#
_symmetry.space_group_name_H-M   'P 1'
#
loop_
_entity.id
_entity.type
_entity.pdbx_description
1 polymer ?
#
loop_
_entity_poly.entity_id
_entity_poly.type
_entity_poly.pdbx_seq_one_letter_code
_entity_poly.pdbx_strand_id
1 'polypeptide(L)'
;SQVKGLSSQEFAARNDLVLSLPERIQAIPDGTPAAPKQTGGCEASASRPEIKFDSDGRFEDGYFEQTKESSQFREEYEMPKMKQASFFLKL
;
A
#
# COMPACT_ATOMS: atom_id res chain seq x y z
N SER A 1 30.16 -3.53 -2.27
CA SER A 1 29.43 -4.80 -2.45
C SER A 1 28.86 -4.83 -3.86
N GLN A 2 29.05 -5.92 -4.61
CA GLN A 2 28.43 -6.06 -5.94
C GLN A 2 27.00 -6.58 -5.75
N VAL A 3 26.01 -5.75 -6.08
CA VAL A 3 24.59 -6.13 -5.99
C VAL A 3 24.27 -7.03 -7.19
N LYS A 4 23.84 -8.26 -6.94
CA LYS A 4 23.46 -9.19 -8.02
C LYS A 4 22.16 -8.70 -8.68
N GLY A 5 22.09 -8.83 -10.01
CA GLY A 5 20.89 -8.49 -10.78
C GLY A 5 20.74 -7.01 -11.15
N LEU A 6 21.78 -6.19 -10.95
CA LEU A 6 21.82 -4.82 -11.45
C LEU A 6 23.03 -4.65 -12.37
N SER A 7 22.80 -4.06 -13.55
CA SER A 7 23.87 -3.59 -14.40
C SER A 7 24.60 -2.41 -13.73
N SER A 8 25.86 -2.19 -14.13
CA SER A 8 26.65 -1.05 -13.63
C SER A 8 25.98 0.30 -13.92
N GLN A 9 25.28 0.40 -15.06
CA GLN A 9 24.53 1.59 -15.44
C GLN A 9 23.34 1.84 -14.51
N GLU A 10 22.54 0.81 -14.21
CA GLU A 10 21.41 0.92 -13.28
C GLU A 10 21.89 1.24 -11.86
N PHE A 11 23.03 0.70 -11.45
CA PHE A 11 23.63 1.00 -10.16
C PHE A 11 24.05 2.47 -10.06
N ALA A 12 24.73 3.00 -11.08
CA ALA A 12 25.11 4.41 -11.15
C ALA A 12 23.89 5.33 -11.16
N ALA A 13 22.89 5.03 -12.01
CA ALA A 13 21.65 5.81 -12.10
C ALA A 13 20.88 5.85 -10.77
N ARG A 14 20.89 4.75 -10.00
CA ARG A 14 20.29 4.73 -8.65
C ARG A 14 21.07 5.57 -7.67
N ASN A 15 22.39 5.54 -7.72
CA ASN A 15 23.23 6.39 -6.86
C ASN A 15 22.97 7.87 -7.15
N ASP A 16 22.99 8.27 -8.42
CA ASP A 16 22.72 9.65 -8.84
C ASP A 16 21.31 10.10 -8.43
N LEU A 17 20.32 9.21 -8.54
CA LEU A 17 18.97 9.47 -8.04
C LEU A 17 18.95 9.74 -6.53
N VAL A 18 19.63 8.91 -5.75
CA VAL A 18 19.71 9.08 -4.29
C VAL A 18 20.41 10.38 -3.92
N LEU A 19 21.48 10.74 -4.63
CA LEU A 19 22.22 11.99 -4.43
C LEU A 19 21.40 13.24 -4.78
N SER A 20 20.51 13.16 -5.76
CA SER A 20 19.64 14.28 -6.15
C SER A 20 18.36 14.43 -5.30
N LEU A 21 18.01 13.44 -4.45
CA LEU A 21 16.80 13.49 -3.63
C LEU A 21 16.74 14.68 -2.66
N PRO A 22 17.80 15.01 -1.89
CA PRO A 22 17.75 16.12 -0.94
C PRO A 22 17.47 17.47 -1.61
N GLU A 23 18.11 17.73 -2.74
CA GLU A 23 17.89 18.95 -3.53
C GLU A 23 16.47 19.00 -4.09
N ARG A 24 15.98 17.88 -4.61
CA ARG A 24 14.59 17.76 -5.08
C ARG A 24 13.57 18.02 -3.99
N ILE A 25 13.80 17.53 -2.77
CA ILE A 25 12.93 17.76 -1.62
C ILE A 25 12.94 19.24 -1.22
N GLN A 26 14.11 19.88 -1.19
CA GLN A 26 14.22 21.31 -0.87
C GLN A 26 13.62 22.22 -1.95
N ALA A 27 13.58 21.75 -3.20
CA ALA A 27 12.94 22.47 -4.29
C ALA A 27 11.40 22.37 -4.27
N ILE A 28 10.80 21.51 -3.42
CA ILE A 28 9.35 21.46 -3.24
C ILE A 28 8.92 22.71 -2.46
N PRO A 29 8.11 23.59 -3.05
CA PRO A 29 7.61 24.76 -2.33
C PRO A 29 6.63 24.34 -1.22
N ASP A 30 6.71 25.00 -0.06
CA ASP A 30 5.90 24.73 1.15
C ASP A 30 4.37 25.00 1.00
N GLY A 31 3.86 25.15 -0.23
CA GLY A 31 2.42 25.20 -0.47
C GLY A 31 1.78 26.60 -0.49
N THR A 32 2.45 27.60 -1.06
CA THR A 32 1.67 28.68 -1.73
C THR A 32 1.47 28.26 -3.18
N PRO A 33 0.22 28.11 -3.68
CA PRO A 33 0.01 27.70 -5.05
C PRO A 33 0.50 28.80 -5.99
N ALA A 34 1.68 28.61 -6.58
CA ALA A 34 1.96 29.24 -7.86
C ALA A 34 0.91 28.72 -8.84
N ALA A 35 0.32 29.64 -9.62
CA ALA A 35 -0.70 29.37 -10.63
C ALA A 35 -0.44 28.03 -11.35
N PRO A 36 -1.49 27.24 -11.65
CA PRO A 36 -1.34 25.85 -12.06
C PRO A 36 -0.50 25.77 -13.34
N LYS A 37 0.79 25.49 -13.19
CA LYS A 37 1.61 25.01 -14.29
C LYS A 37 1.21 23.56 -14.48
N GLN A 38 0.49 23.31 -15.58
CA GLN A 38 0.10 21.99 -16.05
C GLN A 38 1.32 21.06 -16.04
N THR A 39 1.47 20.25 -15.01
CA THR A 39 2.37 19.10 -14.99
C THR A 39 1.84 18.13 -13.94
N GLY A 40 1.29 17.02 -14.41
CA GLY A 40 0.98 15.85 -13.59
C GLY A 40 -0.15 16.06 -12.60
N GLY A 41 -1.36 16.33 -13.10
CA GLY A 41 -2.55 16.21 -12.27
C GLY A 41 -2.63 14.79 -11.73
N CYS A 42 -2.75 14.65 -10.41
CA CYS A 42 -3.75 13.71 -9.92
C CYS A 42 -5.04 14.12 -10.65
N GLU A 43 -5.35 13.44 -11.75
CA GLU A 43 -6.69 13.46 -12.29
C GLU A 43 -7.57 13.02 -11.14
N ALA A 44 -8.32 13.98 -10.57
CA ALA A 44 -9.49 13.67 -9.80
C ALA A 44 -10.24 12.63 -10.63
N SER A 45 -10.42 11.42 -10.09
CA SER A 45 -11.00 10.32 -10.86
C SER A 45 -12.31 10.81 -11.45
N ALA A 46 -12.33 10.99 -12.77
CA ALA A 46 -13.55 11.35 -13.47
C ALA A 46 -14.58 10.27 -13.17
N SER A 47 -15.82 10.67 -12.86
CA SER A 47 -16.94 9.74 -12.83
C SER A 47 -16.97 9.01 -14.17
N ARG A 48 -16.73 7.70 -14.18
CA ARG A 48 -16.79 6.87 -15.39
C ARG A 48 -18.22 6.36 -15.55
N PRO A 49 -19.08 6.99 -16.37
CA PRO A 49 -20.47 6.57 -16.53
C PRO A 49 -20.62 5.17 -17.17
N GLU A 50 -19.53 4.64 -17.75
CA GLU A 50 -19.47 3.30 -18.35
C GLU A 50 -19.26 2.17 -17.34
N ILE A 51 -18.81 2.47 -16.11
CA ILE A 51 -18.68 1.46 -15.06
C ILE A 51 -20.03 1.34 -14.35
N LYS A 52 -20.82 0.37 -14.77
CA LYS A 52 -22.07 -0.01 -14.09
C LYS A 52 -21.77 -1.17 -13.14
N PHE A 53 -22.09 -0.99 -11.86
CA PHE A 53 -22.26 -2.11 -10.94
C PHE A 53 -23.69 -2.60 -11.14
N ASP A 54 -23.84 -3.79 -11.72
CA ASP A 54 -25.12 -4.48 -11.94
C ASP A 54 -25.67 -5.17 -10.69
N SER A 55 -24.91 -5.11 -9.60
CA SER A 55 -25.38 -5.52 -8.29
C SER A 55 -26.30 -4.45 -7.71
N ASP A 56 -27.56 -4.79 -7.46
CA ASP A 56 -28.56 -3.95 -6.79
C ASP A 56 -28.18 -3.56 -5.34
N GLY A 57 -26.98 -3.91 -4.88
CA GLY A 57 -26.51 -3.70 -3.50
C GLY A 57 -27.32 -4.49 -2.46
N ARG A 58 -28.20 -5.38 -2.91
CA ARG A 58 -29.01 -6.25 -2.06
C ARG A 58 -28.17 -7.47 -1.72
N PHE A 59 -27.46 -7.36 -0.61
CA PHE A 59 -26.84 -8.52 0.01
C PHE A 59 -27.94 -9.31 0.73
N GLU A 60 -27.94 -10.63 0.57
CA GLU A 60 -28.76 -11.50 1.41
C GLU A 60 -28.34 -11.33 2.87
N ASP A 61 -29.29 -11.45 3.79
CA ASP A 61 -29.08 -11.31 5.25
C ASP A 61 -27.91 -12.20 5.75
N GLY A 62 -27.66 -13.31 5.05
CA GLY A 62 -26.59 -14.26 5.35
C GLY A 62 -25.18 -13.92 4.82
N TYR A 63 -24.98 -12.82 4.07
CA TYR A 63 -23.72 -12.56 3.36
C TYR A 63 -22.52 -12.35 4.30
N PHE A 64 -22.77 -11.83 5.51
CA PHE A 64 -21.74 -11.61 6.54
C PHE A 64 -21.86 -12.57 7.74
N GLU A 65 -22.63 -13.65 7.61
CA GLU A 65 -22.81 -14.59 8.71
C GLU A 65 -21.52 -15.34 9.04
N GLN A 66 -21.18 -15.33 10.33
CA GLN A 66 -20.00 -16.01 10.82
C GLN A 66 -20.24 -17.52 10.79
N THR A 67 -19.68 -18.20 9.80
CA THR A 67 -19.77 -19.65 9.70
C THR A 67 -18.81 -20.34 10.66
N LYS A 68 -19.09 -21.61 10.98
CA LYS A 68 -18.21 -22.46 11.77
C LYS A 68 -16.79 -22.56 11.16
N GLU A 69 -16.69 -22.56 9.84
CA GLU A 69 -15.42 -22.56 9.12
C GLU A 69 -14.63 -21.26 9.36
N SER A 70 -15.31 -20.10 9.33
CA SER A 70 -14.70 -18.80 9.66
C SER A 70 -14.15 -18.76 11.08
N SER A 71 -14.89 -19.31 12.06
CA SER A 71 -14.40 -19.39 13.44
C SER A 71 -13.16 -20.27 13.60
N GLN A 72 -13.12 -21.41 12.92
CA GLN A 72 -12.00 -22.35 13.01
C GLN A 72 -10.71 -21.75 12.41
N PHE A 73 -10.83 -21.06 11.27
CA PHE A 73 -9.70 -20.37 10.64
C PHE A 73 -9.12 -19.28 11.56
N ARG A 74 -9.99 -18.50 12.21
CA ARG A 74 -9.57 -17.46 13.16
C ARG A 74 -8.84 -18.07 14.36
N GLU A 75 -9.35 -19.15 14.92
CA GLU A 75 -8.72 -19.86 16.04
C GLU A 75 -7.34 -20.41 15.67
N GLU A 76 -7.20 -21.02 14.49
CA GLU A 76 -5.91 -21.54 13.99
C GLU A 76 -4.85 -20.43 13.83
N TYR A 77 -5.25 -19.24 13.40
CA TYR A 77 -4.34 -18.11 13.20
C TYR A 77 -4.07 -17.28 14.47
N GLU A 78 -4.97 -17.30 15.46
CA GLU A 78 -4.77 -16.60 16.74
C GLU A 78 -3.96 -17.44 17.75
N MET A 79 -4.04 -18.77 17.68
CA MET A 79 -3.23 -19.70 18.49
C MET A 79 -1.69 -19.48 18.40
N PRO A 80 -1.08 -19.19 17.23
CA PRO A 80 0.35 -18.90 17.17
C PRO A 80 0.76 -17.60 17.88
N LYS A 81 -0.15 -16.62 18.07
CA LYS A 81 0.13 -15.41 18.85
C LYS A 81 0.18 -15.69 20.35
N MET A 82 -0.71 -16.54 20.87
CA MET A 82 -0.73 -16.88 22.31
C MET A 82 0.46 -17.77 22.71
N LYS A 83 0.86 -18.73 21.85
CA LYS A 83 2.02 -19.59 22.13
C LYS A 83 3.30 -18.78 22.30
N GLN A 84 3.50 -17.75 21.47
CA GLN A 84 4.68 -16.89 21.56
C GLN A 84 4.71 -16.07 22.86
N ALA A 85 3.57 -15.52 23.30
CA ALA A 85 3.46 -14.80 24.58
C ALA A 85 3.76 -15.69 25.81
N SER A 86 3.34 -16.97 25.78
CA SER A 86 3.68 -17.95 26.81
C SER A 86 5.19 -18.24 26.88
N PHE A 87 5.88 -18.26 25.73
CA PHE A 87 7.32 -18.47 25.67
C PHE A 87 8.11 -17.27 26.22
N PHE A 88 7.63 -16.04 26.01
CA PHE A 88 8.26 -14.83 26.52
C PHE A 88 8.08 -14.60 28.03
N LEU A 89 7.04 -15.17 28.65
CA LEU A 89 6.79 -15.06 30.10
C LEU A 89 7.48 -16.14 30.94
N LYS A 90 8.19 -17.09 30.30
CA LYS A 90 8.94 -18.17 30.95
C LYS A 90 10.47 -17.99 30.91
N LEU A 91 10.94 -16.84 30.41
CA LEU A 91 12.34 -16.41 30.48
C LEU A 91 12.48 -15.30 31.53
#